data_AF-A0A497E9W5-F1
#
_entry.id   AF-A0A497E9W5-F1
#
_cell.length_a   1.000
_cell.length_b   1.000
_cell.length_c   1.000
_cell.angle_alpha   90.00
_cell.angle_beta   90.00
_cell.angle_gamma   90.00
#
_symmetry.space_group_name_H-M   'P 1'
#
loop_
_entity.id
_entity.type
_entity.pdbx_description
1 polymer ?
#
loop_
_entity_poly.entity_id
_entity_poly.type
_entity_poly.pdbx_seq_one_letter_code
_entity_poly.pdbx_strand_id
1 'polypeptide(L)'
;MTSKDEIKNVLRRAYQIEVDGYTFYSMAADKADKPAIQEIFGKLADDEVQHKLYLQEVMGNYEDKGIEAFNIARRDPDLKAFTSTIFSADFQKQAEGTDFEMGVLSVGMTLESRAIQYFAGAAKSADEGEVR
;
A
#
# COMPACT_ATOMS: atom_id res chain seq x y z
N MET A 1 -3.86 27.69 2.25
CA MET A 1 -4.63 26.42 2.26
C MET A 1 -4.75 26.00 3.71
N THR A 2 -5.89 25.45 4.13
CA THR A 2 -6.04 25.00 5.53
C THR A 2 -5.40 23.62 5.68
N SER A 3 -4.87 23.30 6.86
CA SER A 3 -4.30 21.98 7.20
C SER A 3 -5.28 20.83 6.86
N LYS A 4 -6.60 21.09 6.94
CA LYS A 4 -7.66 20.13 6.56
C LYS A 4 -7.67 19.80 5.06
N ASP A 5 -7.45 20.78 4.19
CA ASP A 5 -7.39 20.56 2.73
C ASP A 5 -6.12 19.81 2.33
N GLU A 6 -5.01 20.08 3.02
CA GLU A 6 -3.73 19.40 2.80
C GLU A 6 -3.84 17.92 3.17
N ILE A 7 -4.42 17.60 4.33
CA ILE A 7 -4.67 16.22 4.75
C ILE A 7 -5.62 15.50 3.78
N LYS A 8 -6.69 16.15 3.29
CA LYS A 8 -7.56 15.57 2.26
C LYS A 8 -6.80 15.26 0.97
N ASN A 9 -5.88 16.12 0.55
CA ASN A 9 -5.08 15.88 -0.65
C ASN A 9 -4.08 14.73 -0.45
N VAL A 10 -3.46 14.62 0.72
CA VAL A 10 -2.60 13.48 1.09
C VAL A 10 -3.40 12.18 1.05
N LEU A 11 -4.59 12.14 1.65
CA LEU A 11 -5.46 10.94 1.65
C LEU A 11 -5.93 10.56 0.23
N ARG A 12 -6.29 11.53 -0.61
CA ARG A 12 -6.63 11.26 -2.02
C ARG A 12 -5.45 10.71 -2.79
N ARG A 13 -4.24 11.26 -2.56
CA ARG A 13 -3.03 10.77 -3.21
C ARG A 13 -2.71 9.36 -2.75
N ALA A 14 -2.91 9.06 -1.46
CA ALA A 14 -2.78 7.72 -0.90
C ALA A 14 -3.69 6.75 -1.63
N TYR A 15 -4.99 7.08 -1.70
CA TYR A 15 -5.97 6.22 -2.33
C TYR A 15 -5.62 5.92 -3.80
N GLN A 16 -5.10 6.91 -4.53
CA GLN A 16 -4.66 6.69 -5.90
C GLN A 16 -3.46 5.74 -6.00
N ILE A 17 -2.51 5.82 -5.05
CA ILE A 17 -1.36 4.89 -5.02
C ILE A 17 -1.86 3.44 -4.85
N GLU A 18 -2.80 3.20 -3.94
CA GLU A 18 -3.36 1.85 -3.74
C GLU A 18 -4.19 1.36 -4.96
N VAL A 19 -4.85 2.28 -5.68
CA VAL A 19 -5.54 1.95 -6.95
C VAL A 19 -4.52 1.53 -8.03
N ASP A 20 -3.41 2.26 -8.11
CA ASP A 20 -2.33 1.98 -9.06
C ASP A 20 -1.65 0.64 -8.71
N GLY A 21 -1.39 0.38 -7.42
CA GLY A 21 -0.86 -0.88 -6.89
C GLY A 21 -1.77 -2.07 -7.20
N TYR A 22 -3.07 -1.96 -6.91
CA TYR A 22 -4.06 -2.99 -7.23
C TYR A 22 -4.04 -3.35 -8.72
N THR A 23 -4.04 -2.32 -9.58
CA THR A 23 -4.05 -2.49 -11.04
C THR A 23 -2.76 -3.18 -11.49
N PHE A 24 -1.62 -2.74 -10.97
CA PHE A 24 -0.31 -3.29 -11.28
C PHE A 24 -0.20 -4.78 -10.91
N TYR A 25 -0.54 -5.14 -9.67
CA TYR A 25 -0.46 -6.53 -9.20
C TYR A 25 -1.49 -7.43 -9.87
N SER A 26 -2.69 -6.94 -10.15
CA SER A 26 -3.69 -7.70 -10.94
C SER A 26 -3.17 -8.02 -12.34
N MET A 27 -2.60 -7.02 -13.04
CA MET A 27 -2.00 -7.22 -14.35
C MET A 27 -0.78 -8.16 -14.31
N ALA A 28 0.00 -8.14 -13.22
CA ALA A 28 1.12 -9.03 -13.03
C ALA A 28 0.67 -10.48 -12.80
N ALA A 29 -0.39 -10.67 -12.00
CA ALA A 29 -1.01 -11.98 -11.78
C ALA A 29 -1.54 -12.57 -13.10
N ASP A 30 -2.24 -11.77 -13.91
CA ASP A 30 -2.76 -12.21 -15.21
C ASP A 30 -1.65 -12.62 -16.21
N LYS A 31 -0.46 -12.01 -16.09
CA LYS A 31 0.68 -12.26 -16.98
C LYS A 31 1.63 -13.35 -16.48
N ALA A 32 1.52 -13.78 -15.23
CA ALA A 32 2.42 -14.77 -14.68
C ALA A 32 2.07 -16.18 -15.20
N ASP A 33 3.07 -16.90 -15.70
CA ASP A 33 2.88 -18.25 -16.26
C ASP A 33 2.79 -19.34 -15.18
N LYS A 34 3.32 -19.07 -13.99
CA LYS A 34 3.42 -20.02 -12.88
C LYS A 34 2.29 -19.79 -11.88
N PRO A 35 1.45 -20.81 -11.57
CA PRO A 35 0.32 -20.66 -10.65
C PRO A 35 0.68 -20.06 -9.29
N ALA A 36 1.83 -20.41 -8.70
CA ALA A 36 2.23 -19.85 -7.41
C ALA A 36 2.57 -18.35 -7.49
N ILE A 37 3.10 -17.89 -8.63
CA ILE A 37 3.39 -16.47 -8.87
C ILE A 37 2.09 -15.70 -9.09
N GLN A 38 1.14 -16.27 -9.85
CA GLN A 38 -0.20 -15.70 -10.00
C GLN A 38 -0.89 -15.54 -8.64
N GLU A 39 -0.80 -16.55 -7.77
CA GLU A 39 -1.36 -16.50 -6.43
C GLU A 39 -0.74 -15.39 -5.58
N ILE A 40 0.58 -15.19 -5.67
CA ILE A 40 1.29 -14.16 -4.90
C ILE A 40 0.93 -12.76 -5.36
N PHE A 41 0.94 -12.49 -6.68
CA PHE A 41 0.50 -11.20 -7.19
C PHE A 41 -0.99 -10.96 -6.94
N GLY A 42 -1.81 -12.01 -6.96
CA GLY A 42 -3.21 -11.93 -6.56
C GLY A 42 -3.38 -11.50 -5.10
N LYS A 43 -2.63 -12.12 -4.17
CA LYS A 43 -2.64 -11.71 -2.76
C LYS A 43 -2.21 -10.26 -2.56
N LEU A 44 -1.15 -9.82 -3.26
CA LEU A 44 -0.73 -8.42 -3.22
C LEU A 44 -1.84 -7.49 -3.72
N ALA A 45 -2.52 -7.82 -4.81
CA ALA A 45 -3.67 -7.03 -5.27
C ALA A 45 -4.80 -6.99 -4.22
N ASP A 46 -5.10 -8.10 -3.55
CA ASP A 46 -6.12 -8.14 -2.50
C ASP A 46 -5.78 -7.24 -1.30
N ASP A 47 -4.51 -7.11 -0.94
CA ASP A 47 -4.06 -6.22 0.13
C ASP A 47 -4.29 -4.75 -0.23
N GLU A 48 -3.99 -4.36 -1.47
CA GLU A 48 -4.29 -3.00 -1.99
C GLU A 48 -5.78 -2.68 -1.89
N VAL A 49 -6.67 -3.68 -2.01
CA VAL A 49 -8.11 -3.48 -1.76
C VAL A 49 -8.37 -3.15 -0.28
N GLN A 50 -7.72 -3.85 0.65
CA GLN A 50 -7.87 -3.57 2.08
C GLN A 50 -7.31 -2.19 2.47
N HIS A 51 -6.25 -1.74 1.81
CA HIS A 51 -5.70 -0.39 1.99
C HIS A 51 -6.64 0.68 1.43
N LYS A 52 -7.23 0.49 0.24
CA LYS A 52 -8.23 1.41 -0.32
C LYS A 52 -9.43 1.58 0.62
N LEU A 53 -9.97 0.48 1.13
CA LEU A 53 -11.11 0.50 2.05
C LEU A 53 -10.79 1.28 3.33
N TYR A 54 -9.57 1.12 3.85
CA TYR A 54 -9.08 1.90 4.99
C TYR A 54 -9.10 3.39 4.70
N LEU A 55 -8.48 3.79 3.59
CA LEU A 55 -8.35 5.19 3.23
C LEU A 55 -9.71 5.82 2.96
N GLN A 56 -10.65 5.07 2.40
CA GLN A 56 -12.04 5.50 2.24
C GLN A 56 -12.73 5.73 3.59
N GLU A 57 -12.57 4.82 4.54
CA GLU A 57 -13.12 4.96 5.88
C GLU A 57 -12.52 6.18 6.61
N VAL A 58 -11.20 6.34 6.56
CA VAL A 58 -10.50 7.51 7.11
C VAL A 58 -11.00 8.79 6.46
N MET A 59 -11.07 8.86 5.12
CA MET A 59 -11.54 10.05 4.39
C MET A 59 -12.98 10.42 4.75
N GLY A 60 -13.87 9.43 4.85
CA GLY A 60 -15.27 9.65 5.22
C GLY A 60 -15.40 10.16 6.66
N ASN A 61 -14.67 9.56 7.59
CA ASN A 61 -14.69 9.96 8.99
C ASN A 61 -13.97 11.30 9.26
N TYR A 62 -13.01 11.69 8.41
CA TYR A 62 -12.20 12.90 8.60
C TYR A 62 -13.01 14.20 8.49
N GLU A 63 -14.12 14.19 7.76
CA GLU A 63 -14.99 15.36 7.66
C GLU A 63 -15.62 15.72 9.02
N ASP A 64 -16.05 14.70 9.77
CA ASP A 64 -16.78 14.82 11.03
C ASP A 64 -15.86 14.77 12.27
N LYS A 65 -14.84 13.91 12.25
CA LYS A 65 -14.01 13.59 13.43
C LYS A 65 -12.60 14.20 13.42
N GLY A 66 -12.19 14.81 12.31
CA GLY A 66 -10.83 15.35 12.18
C GLY A 66 -9.76 14.29 12.46
N ILE A 67 -8.76 14.61 13.28
CA ILE A 67 -7.62 13.71 13.58
C ILE A 67 -8.06 12.38 14.22
N GLU A 68 -9.21 12.32 14.90
CA GLU A 68 -9.73 11.07 15.46
C GLU A 68 -10.17 10.06 14.39
N ALA A 69 -10.33 10.48 13.12
CA ALA A 69 -10.60 9.58 12.00
C ALA A 69 -9.47 8.58 11.73
N PHE A 70 -8.26 8.85 12.23
CA PHE A 70 -7.10 7.97 12.11
C PHE A 70 -7.02 6.92 13.23
N ASN A 71 -7.81 7.06 14.31
CA ASN A 71 -7.90 6.09 15.41
C ASN A 71 -8.83 4.92 15.08
N ILE A 72 -8.68 4.34 13.90
CA ILE A 72 -9.36 3.10 13.54
C ILE A 72 -8.54 1.97 14.16
N ALA A 73 -9.09 1.29 15.16
CA ALA A 73 -8.44 0.14 15.77
C ALA A 73 -8.26 -0.97 14.72
N ARG A 74 -7.07 -1.05 14.11
CA ARG A 74 -6.70 -2.14 13.21
C ARG A 74 -5.72 -3.08 13.91
N ARG A 75 -6.01 -4.38 13.76
CA ARG A 75 -5.01 -5.44 13.91
C ARG A 75 -3.89 -5.12 12.92
N ASP A 76 -2.70 -4.87 13.44
CA ASP A 76 -1.48 -4.95 12.66
C ASP A 76 -1.48 -6.34 12.00
N PRO A 77 -1.64 -6.46 10.67
CA PRO A 77 -1.33 -7.72 10.02
C PRO A 77 0.15 -7.96 10.32
N ASP A 78 0.49 -9.10 10.90
CA ASP A 78 1.86 -9.41 11.27
C ASP A 78 2.74 -9.30 10.01
N LEU A 79 3.42 -8.15 9.86
CA LEU A 79 4.25 -7.81 8.70
C LEU A 79 5.31 -8.89 8.45
N LYS A 80 5.74 -9.59 9.51
CA LYS A 80 6.62 -10.76 9.40
C LYS A 80 5.90 -11.96 8.81
N ALA A 81 4.66 -12.25 9.22
CA ALA A 81 3.87 -13.32 8.61
C ALA A 81 3.63 -13.05 7.12
N PHE A 82 3.32 -11.79 6.77
CA PHE A 82 3.11 -11.37 5.39
C PHE A 82 4.37 -11.52 4.52
N THR A 83 5.49 -10.93 4.95
CA THR A 83 6.76 -11.03 4.23
C THR A 83 7.28 -12.47 4.16
N SER A 84 7.08 -13.28 5.19
CA SER A 84 7.42 -14.72 5.16
C SER A 84 6.57 -15.54 4.19
N THR A 85 5.36 -15.07 3.85
CA THR A 85 4.47 -15.73 2.89
C THR A 85 4.80 -15.31 1.46
N ILE A 86 5.02 -14.02 1.21
CA ILE A 86 5.40 -13.48 -0.10
C ILE A 86 6.81 -13.91 -0.50
N PHE A 87 7.78 -13.85 0.42
CA PHE A 87 9.17 -14.30 0.23
C PHE A 87 9.41 -15.68 0.85
N SER A 88 8.47 -16.60 0.66
CA SER A 88 8.68 -17.99 1.06
C SER A 88 9.86 -18.60 0.27
N ALA A 89 10.49 -19.62 0.84
CA ALA A 89 11.55 -20.35 0.14
C ALA A 89 11.06 -20.95 -1.19
N ASP A 90 9.77 -21.32 -1.26
CA ASP A 90 9.12 -21.79 -2.48
C ASP A 90 8.98 -20.69 -3.53
N PHE A 91 8.71 -19.45 -3.11
CA PHE A 91 8.69 -18.31 -4.02
C PHE A 91 10.07 -18.01 -4.58
N GLN A 92 11.11 -17.94 -3.76
CA GLN A 92 12.48 -17.73 -4.26
C GLN A 92 12.89 -18.80 -5.26
N LYS A 93 12.55 -20.06 -4.99
CA LYS A 93 12.83 -21.18 -5.90
C LYS A 93 12.02 -21.12 -7.20
N GLN A 94 10.81 -20.57 -7.16
CA GLN A 94 9.98 -20.42 -8.36
C GLN A 94 10.26 -19.14 -9.14
N ALA A 95 10.75 -18.08 -8.50
CA ALA A 95 11.20 -16.83 -9.13
C ALA A 95 12.65 -16.92 -9.64
N GLU A 96 13.41 -17.94 -9.21
CA GLU A 96 14.74 -18.23 -9.74
C GLU A 96 14.68 -18.44 -11.27
N GLY A 97 15.41 -17.59 -12.00
CA GLY A 97 15.60 -17.68 -13.44
C GLY A 97 14.58 -16.93 -14.30
N THR A 98 13.69 -16.12 -13.74
CA THR A 98 12.74 -15.34 -14.53
C THR A 98 12.81 -13.84 -14.23
N ASP A 99 13.33 -13.08 -15.20
CA ASP A 99 13.56 -11.63 -15.11
C ASP A 99 12.27 -10.82 -14.90
N PHE A 100 11.13 -11.37 -15.33
CA PHE A 100 9.83 -10.73 -15.24
C PHE A 100 9.37 -10.59 -13.78
N GLU A 101 9.34 -11.68 -13.02
CA GLU A 101 8.88 -11.72 -11.64
C GLU A 101 9.75 -10.85 -10.74
N MET A 102 11.08 -10.92 -10.91
CA MET A 102 12.01 -10.05 -10.19
C MET A 102 11.81 -8.58 -10.54
N GLY A 103 11.51 -8.27 -11.81
CA GLY A 103 11.14 -6.93 -12.25
C GLY A 103 9.85 -6.42 -11.60
N VAL A 104 8.81 -7.26 -11.55
CA VAL A 104 7.52 -6.91 -10.93
C VAL A 104 7.69 -6.63 -9.43
N LEU A 105 8.41 -7.49 -8.71
CA LEU A 105 8.68 -7.28 -7.28
C LEU A 105 9.48 -6.01 -7.02
N SER A 106 10.48 -5.73 -7.84
CA SER A 106 11.30 -4.51 -7.73
C SER A 106 10.46 -3.25 -7.90
N VAL A 107 9.54 -3.26 -8.87
CA VAL A 107 8.57 -2.16 -9.06
C VAL A 107 7.62 -2.07 -7.87
N GLY A 108 7.07 -3.19 -7.39
CA GLY A 108 6.20 -3.23 -6.21
C GLY A 108 6.87 -2.62 -4.98
N MET A 109 8.06 -3.09 -4.61
CA MET A 109 8.85 -2.53 -3.50
C MET A 109 9.14 -1.02 -3.67
N THR A 110 9.34 -0.57 -4.90
CA THR A 110 9.56 0.85 -5.19
C THR A 110 8.28 1.68 -4.99
N LEU A 111 7.12 1.15 -5.39
CA LEU A 111 5.82 1.79 -5.15
C LEU A 111 5.55 1.91 -3.64
N GLU A 112 5.71 0.81 -2.89
CA GLU A 112 5.53 0.80 -1.43
C GLU A 112 6.47 1.78 -0.72
N SER A 113 7.77 1.75 -1.07
CA SER A 113 8.77 2.62 -0.46
C SER A 113 8.45 4.10 -0.69
N ARG A 114 7.97 4.45 -1.89
CA ARG A 114 7.56 5.83 -2.21
C ARG A 114 6.29 6.22 -1.46
N ALA A 115 5.34 5.31 -1.29
CA ALA A 115 4.13 5.53 -0.49
C ALA A 115 4.51 5.85 0.96
N ILE A 116 5.34 5.01 1.58
CA ILE A 116 5.84 5.19 2.95
C ILE A 116 6.57 6.52 3.09
N GLN A 117 7.49 6.85 2.17
CA GLN A 117 8.22 8.12 2.21
C GLN A 117 7.29 9.33 2.08
N TYR A 118 6.30 9.26 1.20
CA TYR A 118 5.32 10.32 1.01
C TYR A 118 4.51 10.57 2.29
N PHE A 119 4.02 9.51 2.95
CA PHE A 119 3.23 9.65 4.18
C PHE A 119 4.07 10.07 5.38
N ALA A 120 5.28 9.53 5.53
CA ALA A 120 6.20 9.96 6.58
C ALA A 120 6.54 11.46 6.44
N GLY A 121 6.73 11.94 5.21
CA GLY A 121 6.92 13.35 4.92
C GLY A 121 5.68 14.19 5.22
N ALA A 122 4.49 13.75 4.78
CA ALA A 122 3.24 14.44 5.03
C ALA A 122 2.91 14.56 6.53
N ALA A 123 3.15 13.49 7.31
CA ALA A 123 2.97 13.51 8.76
C ALA A 123 3.90 14.53 9.44
N LYS A 124 5.18 14.56 9.05
CA LYS A 124 6.13 15.54 9.59
C LYS A 124 5.76 16.98 9.26
N SER A 125 5.30 17.24 8.03
CA SER A 125 4.86 18.58 7.63
C SER A 125 3.57 19.03 8.32
N ALA A 126 2.70 18.09 8.70
CA ALA A 126 1.49 18.40 9.48
C ALA A 126 1.84 18.81 10.92
N ASP A 127 2.80 18.13 11.58
CA ASP A 127 3.28 18.49 12.92
C ASP A 127 3.96 19.87 12.96
N GLU A 128 4.70 20.24 11.91
CA GLU A 128 5.35 21.57 11.82
C GLU A 128 4.33 22.71 11.63
N GLY A 129 3.09 22.41 11.23
CA GLY A 129 1.99 23.37 11.07
C GLY A 129 1.24 23.72 12.35
N GLU A 130 1.39 22.93 13.42
CA GLU A 130 0.79 23.17 14.76
C GLU A 130 1.74 23.88 15.74
N VAL A 131 2.99 24.13 15.36
CA VAL A 131 3.96 24.89 16.18
C VAL A 131 4.23 26.26 15.56
N ARG A 132 3.23 27.15 15.59
CA ARG A 132 3.42 28.61 15.53
C ARG A 132 2.43 29.35 16.40
#